data_AF-A0A523ZDD6-F1
#
_entry.id   AF-A0A523ZDD6-F1
#
_cell.length_a   1.000
_cell.length_b   1.000
_cell.length_c   1.000
_cell.angle_alpha   90.00
_cell.angle_beta   90.00
_cell.angle_gamma   90.00
#
_symmetry.space_group_name_H-M   'P 1'
#
loop_
_entity.id
_entity.type
_entity.pdbx_description
1 polymer ?
#
loop_
_entity_poly.entity_id
_entity_poly.type
_entity_poly.pdbx_seq_one_letter_code
_entity_poly.pdbx_strand_id
1 'polypeptide(L)'
;PSIVVALGGGQEVAFRGRLDRVDRAPDGSRMLVVDYKSGSAARFPRIDRDPVQRGQLLQLPVYSLAVKAVYGDVPVGAYYWFITEASDFKRLGYLVSEDQLVPFRSALAVIVQGIRGGLFPARPGSPVLNGFENCRFCPYDRVCPRDRSRRWHRKKEAPELRGYVELAEPEA
;
A
#
# COMPACT_ATOMS: atom_id res chain seq x y z
N PRO A 1 1.39 15.21 -14.49
CA PRO A 1 2.29 14.26 -15.20
C PRO A 1 2.17 12.88 -14.55
N SER A 2 2.41 11.79 -15.28
CA SER A 2 2.60 10.49 -14.65
C SER A 2 3.97 10.42 -14.00
N ILE A 3 4.09 9.72 -12.88
CA ILE A 3 5.41 9.34 -12.35
C ILE A 3 5.73 7.90 -12.70
N VAL A 4 7.01 7.64 -12.98
CA VAL A 4 7.51 6.30 -13.27
C VAL A 4 8.31 5.84 -12.06
N VAL A 5 8.00 4.64 -11.57
CA VAL A 5 8.75 3.98 -10.50
C VAL A 5 9.48 2.79 -11.11
N ALA A 6 10.81 2.83 -11.05
CA ALA A 6 11.66 1.70 -11.42
C ALA A 6 11.64 0.63 -10.32
N LEU A 7 11.49 -0.63 -10.74
CA LEU A 7 11.36 -1.80 -9.87
C LEU A 7 12.57 -2.74 -9.95
N GLY A 8 13.58 -2.38 -10.75
CA GLY A 8 14.75 -3.22 -11.05
C GLY A 8 14.51 -4.15 -12.25
N GLY A 9 15.60 -4.68 -12.82
CA GLY A 9 15.52 -5.61 -13.95
C GLY A 9 14.86 -5.04 -15.22
N GLY A 10 14.93 -3.71 -15.40
CA GLY A 10 14.25 -3.00 -16.50
C GLY A 10 12.72 -2.90 -16.35
N GLN A 11 12.16 -3.33 -15.21
CA GLN A 11 10.73 -3.24 -14.96
C GLN A 11 10.38 -1.86 -14.38
N GLU A 12 9.36 -1.25 -14.94
CA GLU A 12 8.81 0.01 -14.46
C GLU A 12 7.29 -0.05 -14.39
N VAL A 13 6.73 0.83 -13.56
CA VAL A 13 5.29 1.09 -13.49
C VAL A 13 5.03 2.59 -13.46
N ALA A 14 4.10 3.04 -14.29
CA ALA A 14 3.68 4.43 -14.34
C ALA A 14 2.43 4.63 -13.49
N PHE A 15 2.45 5.61 -12.59
CA PHE A 15 1.30 6.03 -11.81
C PHE A 15 0.73 7.33 -12.35
N ARG A 16 -0.60 7.39 -12.39
CA ARG A 16 -1.37 8.60 -12.62
C ARG A 16 -2.51 8.63 -11.61
N GLY A 17 -2.72 9.79 -11.00
CA GLY A 17 -3.74 9.95 -9.97
C GLY A 17 -3.91 11.40 -9.55
N ARG A 18 -4.51 11.58 -8.37
CA ARG A 18 -4.67 12.87 -7.69
C ARG A 18 -4.22 12.70 -6.24
N LEU A 19 -3.54 13.73 -5.73
CA LEU A 19 -3.21 13.85 -4.32
C LEU A 19 -4.22 14.81 -3.69
N ASP A 20 -4.58 14.59 -2.43
CA ASP A 20 -5.55 15.43 -1.73
C ASP A 20 -4.96 16.82 -1.42
N ARG A 21 -3.76 16.88 -0.82
CA ARG A 21 -3.11 18.14 -0.44
C ARG A 21 -1.58 18.05 -0.40
N VAL A 22 -0.93 19.11 -0.88
CA VAL A 22 0.52 19.31 -0.79
C VAL A 22 0.78 20.70 -0.21
N ASP A 23 1.57 20.77 0.87
CA ASP A 23 1.99 22.02 1.50
C ASP A 23 3.50 22.22 1.32
N ARG A 24 3.91 23.48 1.10
CA ARG A 24 5.32 23.91 1.10
C ARG A 24 5.61 24.66 2.39
N ALA A 25 6.72 24.33 3.05
CA ALA A 25 7.19 25.16 4.16
C ALA A 25 7.52 26.59 3.66
N PRO A 26 7.32 27.65 4.46
CA PRO A 26 7.55 29.03 4.01
C PRO A 26 8.98 29.30 3.51
N ASP A 27 9.96 28.62 4.10
CA ASP A 27 11.38 28.68 3.73
C ASP A 27 11.73 27.76 2.54
N GLY A 28 10.77 26.98 2.05
CA GLY A 28 10.95 26.00 0.98
C GLY A 28 11.77 24.76 1.36
N SER A 29 12.13 24.58 2.64
CA SER A 29 13.05 23.52 3.09
C SER A 29 12.46 22.12 3.05
N ARG A 30 11.13 22.01 3.02
CA ARG A 30 10.40 20.74 3.01
C ARG A 30 9.02 20.88 2.38
N MET A 31 8.48 19.73 1.97
CA MET A 31 7.09 19.60 1.57
C MET A 31 6.35 18.60 2.45
N LEU A 32 5.03 18.76 2.52
CA LEU A 32 4.14 17.83 3.20
C LEU A 32 3.08 17.33 2.23
N VAL A 33 2.91 16.02 2.17
CA VAL A 33 1.77 15.35 1.56
C VAL A 33 0.79 15.00 2.66
N VAL A 34 -0.47 15.38 2.47
CA VAL A 34 -1.57 15.02 3.37
C VAL A 34 -2.65 14.32 2.55
N ASP A 35 -3.05 13.15 3.02
CA ASP A 35 -4.17 12.37 2.48
C ASP A 35 -5.26 12.25 3.56
N TYR A 36 -6.46 12.70 3.25
CA TYR A 36 -7.54 12.78 4.23
C TYR A 36 -8.27 11.44 4.33
N LYS A 37 -8.40 10.93 5.55
CA LYS A 37 -9.07 9.65 5.83
C LYS A 37 -10.29 9.87 6.71
N SER A 38 -11.44 9.35 6.28
CA SER A 38 -12.67 9.29 7.09
C SER A 38 -12.83 7.96 7.85
N GLY A 39 -11.94 6.99 7.60
CA GLY A 39 -11.94 5.69 8.26
C GLY A 39 -11.33 5.70 9.66
N SER A 40 -11.14 4.52 10.24
CA SER A 40 -10.50 4.36 11.55
C SER A 40 -8.97 4.31 11.45
N ALA A 41 -8.31 5.08 12.31
CA ALA A 41 -6.85 5.03 12.50
C ALA A 41 -6.35 3.72 13.14
N ALA A 42 -7.24 2.93 13.76
CA ALA A 42 -6.86 1.71 14.49
C ALA A 42 -6.22 0.62 13.61
N ARG A 43 -6.41 0.69 12.28
CA ARG A 43 -5.81 -0.24 11.32
C ARG A 43 -4.37 0.11 10.93
N PHE A 44 -3.82 1.21 11.46
CA PHE A 44 -2.52 1.77 11.10
C PHE A 44 -1.54 1.88 12.29
N PRO A 45 -1.52 0.96 13.28
CA PRO A 45 -0.85 1.22 14.56
C PRO A 45 0.68 1.37 14.46
N ARG A 46 1.29 1.05 13.30
CA ARG A 46 2.74 0.90 13.12
C ARG A 46 3.21 1.32 11.71
N ILE A 47 2.61 2.36 11.14
CA ILE A 47 2.93 2.83 9.78
C ILE A 47 4.39 3.26 9.62
N ASP A 48 5.05 3.61 10.72
CA ASP A 48 6.49 3.90 10.79
C ASP A 48 7.36 2.64 10.60
N ARG A 49 6.90 1.48 11.09
CA ARG A 49 7.67 0.22 11.07
C ARG A 49 7.36 -0.68 9.88
N ASP A 50 6.10 -0.69 9.43
CA ASP A 50 5.68 -1.35 8.19
C ASP A 50 4.96 -0.33 7.31
N PRO A 51 5.72 0.50 6.56
CA PRO A 51 5.17 1.62 5.81
C PRO A 51 4.28 1.21 4.64
N VAL A 52 4.31 -0.08 4.27
CA VAL A 52 3.56 -0.63 3.14
C VAL A 52 2.47 -1.61 3.56
N GLN A 53 2.41 -2.00 4.84
CA GLN A 53 1.45 -2.96 5.39
C GLN A 53 1.27 -4.18 4.49
N ARG A 54 2.35 -4.90 4.19
CA ARG A 54 2.32 -6.07 3.31
C ARG A 54 1.75 -5.77 1.91
N GLY A 55 2.10 -4.59 1.38
CA GLY A 55 1.65 -4.10 0.07
C GLY A 55 0.24 -3.47 0.05
N GLN A 56 -0.39 -3.23 1.20
CA GLN A 56 -1.73 -2.62 1.29
C GLN A 56 -1.70 -1.08 1.38
N LEU A 57 -0.59 -0.49 1.82
CA LEU A 57 -0.41 0.96 1.96
C LEU A 57 0.64 1.50 0.99
N LEU A 58 0.22 1.80 -0.24
CA LEU A 58 1.13 2.28 -1.28
C LEU A 58 0.96 3.77 -1.61
N GLN A 59 -0.05 4.43 -1.04
CA GLN A 59 -0.43 5.80 -1.41
C GLN A 59 0.64 6.83 -1.01
N LEU A 60 1.07 6.84 0.26
CA LEU A 60 2.03 7.83 0.76
C LEU A 60 3.37 7.80 -0.02
N PRO A 61 4.02 6.64 -0.26
CA PRO A 61 5.24 6.58 -1.07
C PRO A 61 5.04 7.08 -2.51
N VAL A 62 3.96 6.67 -3.18
CA VAL A 62 3.64 7.11 -4.56
C VAL A 62 3.48 8.62 -4.59
N TYR A 63 2.75 9.18 -3.63
CA TYR A 63 2.52 10.61 -3.54
C TYR A 63 3.80 11.41 -3.28
N SER A 64 4.68 10.91 -2.40
CA SER A 64 5.96 11.56 -2.13
C SER A 64 6.89 11.55 -3.34
N LEU A 65 6.94 10.45 -4.09
CA LEU A 65 7.68 10.40 -5.36
C LEU A 65 7.09 11.37 -6.38
N ALA A 66 5.77 11.54 -6.40
CA ALA A 66 5.10 12.52 -7.27
C ALA A 66 5.47 13.96 -6.91
N VAL A 67 5.49 14.29 -5.62
CA VAL A 67 5.93 15.61 -5.14
C VAL A 67 7.39 15.86 -5.51
N LYS A 68 8.29 14.89 -5.25
CA LYS A 68 9.71 15.03 -5.62
C LYS A 68 9.92 15.22 -7.12
N ALA A 69 9.16 14.51 -7.95
CA ALA A 69 9.24 14.64 -9.40
C ALA A 69 8.79 16.01 -9.92
N VAL A 70 7.88 16.70 -9.22
CA VAL A 70 7.34 18.00 -9.62
C VAL A 70 8.12 19.18 -9.01
N TYR A 71 8.53 19.05 -7.75
CA TYR A 71 9.10 20.15 -6.96
C TYR A 71 10.60 19.99 -6.65
N GLY A 72 11.23 18.92 -7.15
CA GLY A 72 12.64 18.61 -6.91
C GLY A 72 12.85 17.70 -5.69
N ASP A 73 14.09 17.24 -5.50
CA ASP A 73 14.44 16.31 -4.42
C ASP A 73 14.57 17.02 -3.06
N VAL A 74 13.43 17.48 -2.55
CA VAL A 74 13.30 18.09 -1.22
C VAL A 74 12.79 17.07 -0.21
N PRO A 75 13.09 17.23 1.10
CA PRO A 75 12.49 16.40 2.15
C PRO A 75 10.95 16.44 2.09
N VAL A 76 10.32 15.26 2.07
CA VAL A 76 8.86 15.12 2.03
C VAL A 76 8.37 14.37 3.25
N GLY A 77 7.55 15.00 4.08
CA GLY A 77 6.72 14.31 5.06
C GLY A 77 5.42 13.85 4.41
N ALA A 78 4.97 12.63 4.67
CA ALA A 78 3.73 12.09 4.10
C ALA A 78 2.86 11.51 5.19
N TYR A 79 1.60 11.96 5.25
CA TYR A 79 0.69 11.65 6.35
C TYR A 79 -0.73 11.36 5.88
N TYR A 80 -1.32 10.34 6.47
CA TYR A 80 -2.78 10.22 6.59
C TYR A 80 -3.25 11.13 7.71
N TRP A 81 -4.26 11.96 7.44
CA TRP A 81 -4.97 12.73 8.45
C TRP A 81 -6.39 12.21 8.60
N PHE A 82 -6.66 11.57 9.74
CA PHE A 82 -7.96 10.97 10.05
C PHE A 82 -8.94 12.04 10.55
N ILE A 83 -9.78 12.58 9.68
CA ILE A 83 -10.66 13.73 9.96
C ILE A 83 -11.97 13.33 10.67
N THR A 84 -11.88 12.48 11.70
CA THR A 84 -13.02 12.04 12.50
C THR A 84 -12.71 12.11 14.00
N GLU A 85 -13.71 12.50 14.80
CA GLU A 85 -13.61 12.50 16.27
C GLU A 85 -13.31 11.09 16.82
N ALA A 86 -13.91 10.06 16.22
CA ALA A 86 -13.66 8.66 16.58
C ALA A 86 -12.20 8.21 16.40
N SER A 87 -11.42 8.94 15.58
CA SER A 87 -9.97 8.72 15.42
C SER A 87 -9.14 9.84 16.05
N ASP A 88 -9.73 10.73 16.84
CA ASP A 88 -9.07 11.84 17.55
C ASP A 88 -8.23 12.73 16.62
N PHE A 89 -8.71 12.97 15.40
CA PHE A 89 -8.00 13.77 14.39
C PHE A 89 -6.54 13.35 14.13
N LYS A 90 -6.21 12.07 14.40
CA LYS A 90 -4.82 11.57 14.36
C LYS A 90 -4.17 11.78 12.99
N ARG A 91 -2.89 12.11 13.03
CA ARG A 91 -2.02 12.14 11.85
C ARG A 91 -0.99 11.02 11.96
N LEU A 92 -1.01 10.12 10.98
CA LEU A 92 -0.13 8.95 10.94
C LEU A 92 0.64 8.96 9.62
N GLY A 93 1.95 8.78 9.70
CA GLY A 93 2.82 8.88 8.54
C GLY A 93 4.27 8.95 8.96
N TYR A 94 5.11 9.45 8.05
CA TYR A 94 6.55 9.44 8.23
C TYR A 94 7.23 10.49 7.35
N LEU A 95 8.47 10.84 7.70
CA LEU A 95 9.38 11.47 6.76
C LEU A 95 9.81 10.41 5.74
N VAL A 96 9.70 10.72 4.46
CA VAL A 96 10.06 9.76 3.41
C VAL A 96 11.58 9.73 3.22
N SER A 97 12.15 8.56 3.50
CA SER A 97 13.53 8.20 3.22
C SER A 97 13.59 6.89 2.44
N GLU A 98 14.81 6.44 2.11
CA GLU A 98 15.03 5.15 1.46
C GLU A 98 14.55 3.96 2.30
N ASP A 99 14.51 4.07 3.63
CA ASP A 99 14.00 3.02 4.53
C ASP A 99 12.52 2.68 4.26
N GLN A 100 11.75 3.66 3.75
CA GLN A 100 10.34 3.51 3.41
C GLN A 100 10.18 3.19 1.92
N LEU A 101 11.05 3.74 1.07
CA LEU A 101 10.98 3.54 -0.38
C LEU A 101 11.49 2.16 -0.83
N VAL A 102 12.43 1.56 -0.11
CA VAL A 102 12.92 0.20 -0.42
C VAL A 102 11.82 -0.85 -0.23
N PRO A 103 11.14 -0.98 0.93
CA PRO A 103 10.01 -1.91 1.09
C PRO A 103 8.87 -1.63 0.10
N PHE A 104 8.63 -0.35 -0.21
CA PHE A 104 7.66 0.07 -1.23
C PHE A 104 7.98 -0.48 -2.61
N ARG A 105 9.21 -0.30 -3.11
CA ARG A 105 9.61 -0.82 -4.42
C ARG A 105 9.60 -2.34 -4.44
N SER A 106 10.03 -3.01 -3.36
CA SER A 106 9.98 -4.47 -3.25
C SER A 106 8.55 -5.01 -3.30
N ALA A 107 7.63 -4.44 -2.52
CA ALA A 107 6.21 -4.83 -2.55
C ALA A 107 5.59 -4.60 -3.93
N LEU A 108 5.91 -3.46 -4.55
CA LEU A 108 5.43 -3.11 -5.88
C LEU A 108 5.97 -4.03 -6.97
N ALA A 109 7.24 -4.44 -6.90
CA ALA A 109 7.83 -5.43 -7.79
C ALA A 109 7.07 -6.76 -7.73
N VAL A 110 6.82 -7.29 -6.52
CA VAL A 110 6.04 -8.52 -6.30
C VAL A 110 4.65 -8.41 -6.92
N ILE A 111 3.94 -7.31 -6.65
CA ILE A 111 2.58 -7.08 -7.17
C ILE A 111 2.58 -7.00 -8.71
N VAL A 112 3.49 -6.22 -9.30
CA VAL A 112 3.56 -6.02 -10.76
C VAL A 112 3.99 -7.31 -11.47
N GLN A 113 4.94 -8.06 -10.92
CA GLN A 113 5.35 -9.35 -11.45
C GLN A 113 4.19 -10.36 -11.39
N GLY A 114 3.45 -10.42 -10.28
CA GLY A 114 2.26 -11.26 -10.16
C GLY A 114 1.20 -10.93 -11.22
N ILE A 115 0.89 -9.64 -11.41
CA ILE A 115 -0.07 -9.19 -12.43
C ILE A 115 0.41 -9.56 -13.84
N ARG A 116 1.69 -9.28 -14.18
CA ARG A 116 2.25 -9.59 -15.50
C ARG A 116 2.35 -11.10 -15.77
N GLY A 117 2.57 -11.90 -14.72
CA GLY A 117 2.56 -13.36 -14.79
C GLY A 117 1.18 -13.99 -14.82
N GLY A 118 0.09 -13.21 -14.80
CA GLY A 118 -1.27 -13.74 -14.79
C GLY A 118 -1.67 -14.39 -13.46
N LEU A 119 -0.98 -14.05 -12.37
CA LEU A 119 -1.20 -14.62 -11.05
C LEU A 119 -2.24 -13.80 -10.28
N PHE A 120 -3.47 -14.32 -10.22
CA PHE A 120 -4.60 -13.70 -9.50
C PHE A 120 -5.10 -14.58 -8.34
N PRO A 121 -4.31 -14.78 -7.28
CA PRO A 121 -4.73 -15.58 -6.14
C PRO A 121 -5.87 -14.89 -5.37
N ALA A 122 -6.97 -15.60 -5.18
CA ALA A 122 -8.05 -15.17 -4.30
C ALA A 122 -7.69 -15.50 -2.84
N ARG A 123 -6.99 -14.59 -2.15
CA ARG A 123 -6.62 -14.71 -0.73
C ARG A 123 -7.72 -14.16 0.18
N PRO A 124 -8.52 -14.99 0.88
CA PRO A 124 -9.62 -14.48 1.70
C PRO A 124 -9.17 -13.74 2.97
N GLY A 125 -7.96 -14.00 3.48
CA GLY A 125 -7.49 -13.48 4.77
C GLY A 125 -7.99 -14.33 5.95
N SER A 126 -7.87 -13.82 7.17
CA SER A 126 -8.29 -14.55 8.36
C SER A 126 -9.82 -14.69 8.42
N PRO A 127 -10.36 -15.77 9.00
CA PRO A 127 -11.79 -15.88 9.27
C PRO A 127 -12.26 -14.76 10.21
N VAL A 128 -13.44 -14.20 9.94
CA VAL A 128 -14.13 -13.22 10.79
C VAL A 128 -15.60 -13.60 10.91
N LEU A 129 -16.34 -12.91 11.80
CA LEU A 129 -17.79 -13.06 11.85
C LEU A 129 -18.40 -12.81 10.46
N ASN A 130 -19.11 -13.80 9.94
CA ASN A 130 -19.76 -13.79 8.63
C ASN A 130 -18.82 -13.65 7.41
N GLY A 131 -17.60 -14.19 7.47
CA GLY A 131 -16.76 -14.33 6.27
C GLY A 131 -15.26 -14.32 6.56
N PHE A 132 -14.53 -13.56 5.74
CA PHE A 132 -13.08 -13.39 5.88
C PHE A 132 -12.68 -11.92 5.74
N GLU A 133 -11.53 -11.55 6.31
CA GLU A 133 -11.05 -10.16 6.37
C GLU A 133 -11.06 -9.45 5.01
N ASN A 134 -10.49 -10.07 3.97
CA ASN A 134 -10.40 -9.45 2.64
C ASN A 134 -11.72 -9.57 1.86
N CYS A 135 -12.68 -10.37 2.33
CA CYS A 135 -13.98 -10.54 1.69
C CYS A 135 -15.01 -9.49 2.16
N ARG A 136 -14.84 -8.92 3.37
CA ARG A 136 -15.83 -8.05 4.04
C ARG A 136 -16.34 -6.88 3.18
N PHE A 137 -15.48 -6.28 2.36
CA PHE A 137 -15.81 -5.15 1.50
C PHE A 137 -15.65 -5.49 0.00
N CYS A 138 -15.57 -6.78 -0.35
CA CYS A 138 -15.36 -7.21 -1.72
C CYS A 138 -16.70 -7.30 -2.47
N PRO A 139 -16.91 -6.52 -3.56
CA PRO A 139 -18.16 -6.59 -4.32
C PRO A 139 -18.33 -7.94 -5.05
N TYR A 140 -17.24 -8.70 -5.21
CA TYR A 140 -17.22 -10.02 -5.84
C TYR A 140 -17.46 -11.17 -4.85
N ASP A 141 -17.80 -10.89 -3.60
CA ASP A 141 -18.00 -11.92 -2.57
C ASP A 141 -19.02 -12.99 -2.99
N ARG A 142 -20.12 -12.56 -3.66
CA ARG A 142 -21.20 -13.45 -4.14
C ARG A 142 -20.76 -14.41 -5.25
N VAL A 143 -19.79 -14.04 -6.07
CA VAL A 143 -19.29 -14.87 -7.18
C VAL A 143 -18.04 -15.66 -6.80
N CYS A 144 -17.40 -15.31 -5.68
CA CYS A 144 -16.22 -15.98 -5.21
C CYS A 144 -16.58 -17.39 -4.67
N PRO A 145 -15.79 -18.45 -4.97
CA PRO A 145 -16.11 -19.81 -4.55
C PRO A 145 -16.35 -19.94 -3.04
N ARG A 146 -17.37 -20.71 -2.63
CA ARG A 146 -17.68 -20.92 -1.20
C ARG A 146 -16.52 -21.58 -0.44
N ASP A 147 -15.73 -22.40 -1.13
CA ASP A 147 -14.55 -23.09 -0.61
C ASP A 147 -13.24 -22.27 -0.76
N ARG A 148 -13.31 -20.94 -0.97
CA ARG A 148 -12.16 -20.05 -1.22
C ARG A 148 -11.00 -20.20 -0.25
N SER A 149 -11.25 -20.42 1.05
CA SER A 149 -10.17 -20.66 2.03
C SER A 149 -9.42 -21.96 1.73
N ARG A 150 -10.13 -23.06 1.44
CA ARG A 150 -9.49 -24.33 1.03
C ARG A 150 -8.73 -24.18 -0.29
N ARG A 151 -9.28 -23.42 -1.24
CA ARG A 151 -8.59 -23.11 -2.51
C ARG A 151 -7.32 -22.30 -2.26
N TRP A 152 -7.36 -21.32 -1.36
CA TRP A 152 -6.20 -20.54 -0.98
C TRP A 152 -5.12 -21.41 -0.34
N HIS A 153 -5.47 -22.26 0.64
CA HIS A 153 -4.52 -23.18 1.27
C HIS A 153 -3.81 -24.11 0.27
N ARG A 154 -4.49 -24.55 -0.80
CA ARG A 154 -3.83 -25.32 -1.87
C ARG A 154 -2.98 -24.45 -2.78
N LYS A 155 -3.49 -23.28 -3.17
CA LYS A 155 -2.82 -22.40 -4.15
C LYS A 155 -1.57 -21.76 -3.59
N LYS A 156 -1.56 -21.39 -2.30
CA LYS A 156 -0.44 -20.66 -1.70
C LYS A 156 0.87 -21.45 -1.69
N GLU A 157 0.81 -22.77 -1.82
CA GLU A 157 1.98 -23.65 -1.96
C GLU A 157 2.58 -23.67 -3.37
N ALA A 158 1.92 -23.03 -4.36
CA ALA A 158 2.43 -22.98 -5.72
C ALA A 158 3.72 -22.14 -5.78
N PRO A 159 4.82 -22.64 -6.39
CA PRO A 159 6.10 -21.93 -6.44
C PRO A 159 6.00 -20.52 -7.02
N GLU A 160 5.13 -20.32 -8.01
CA GLU A 160 4.91 -19.03 -8.67
C GLU A 160 4.32 -17.98 -7.72
N LEU A 161 3.65 -18.40 -6.64
CA LEU A 161 3.05 -17.50 -5.64
C LEU A 161 3.97 -17.21 -4.45
N ARG A 162 5.17 -17.80 -4.39
CA ARG A 162 6.09 -17.66 -3.25
C ARG A 162 6.32 -16.21 -2.85
N GLY A 163 6.70 -15.34 -3.80
CA GLY A 163 6.94 -13.92 -3.51
C GLY A 163 5.69 -13.19 -3.02
N TYR A 164 4.50 -13.52 -3.53
CA TYR A 164 3.25 -12.98 -3.03
C TYR A 164 2.95 -13.45 -1.60
N VAL A 165 3.20 -14.73 -1.29
CA VAL A 165 2.97 -15.31 0.04
C VAL A 165 3.93 -14.70 1.05
N GLU A 166 5.22 -14.58 0.74
CA GLU A 166 6.22 -13.91 1.60
C GLU A 166 5.83 -12.46 1.91
N LEU A 167 5.31 -11.72 0.93
CA LEU A 167 4.78 -10.37 1.14
C LEU A 167 3.52 -10.37 2.01
N ALA A 168 2.59 -11.29 1.76
CA ALA A 168 1.23 -11.34 2.30
C ALA A 168 1.11 -11.93 3.72
N GLU A 169 1.81 -13.03 3.92
CA GLU A 169 1.81 -13.91 5.08
C GLU A 169 3.28 -14.11 5.51
N PRO A 170 4.04 -13.03 5.84
CA PRO A 170 5.41 -13.18 6.28
C PRO A 170 5.44 -14.08 7.52
N GLU A 171 6.43 -14.97 7.59
CA GLU A 171 6.69 -15.75 8.79
C GLU A 171 6.91 -14.80 9.98
N ALA A 172 6.37 -15.18 11.14
CA ALA A 172 6.36 -14.34 12.34
C ALA A 172 7.74 -14.23 12.99
#